data_AF-A0A7C5G261-F1
#
_entry.id   AF-A0A7C5G261-F1
#
_cell.length_a   1.000
_cell.length_b   1.000
_cell.length_c   1.000
_cell.angle_alpha   90.00
_cell.angle_beta   90.00
_cell.angle_gamma   90.00
#
_symmetry.space_group_name_H-M   'P 1'
#
loop_
_entity.id
_entity.type
_entity.pdbx_description
1 polymer ?
#
loop_
_entity_poly.entity_id
_entity_poly.type
_entity_poly.pdbx_seq_one_letter_code
_entity_poly.pdbx_strand_id
1 'polypeptide(L)'
;MKNEKVILVDENDKKIGLEEKIKAHLLGKKHRAFSVFVFNDKGELLIQKRAKEKYHSGGLWANTCCSHPRPGEKLENAVKRRLKEELGISLKKIKKIGRIDYQGRVGGLIENELDHVFVAQWNGKPKMNKKEVAETRWIKLEDLKKEIKKNPKKFTVWFKIILKKIKKWK
;
A
#
# COMPACT_ATOMS: atom_id res chain seq x y z
N MET A 1 18.09 8.54 -9.60
CA MET A 1 17.22 7.69 -8.76
C MET A 1 17.96 6.39 -8.51
N LYS A 2 18.03 5.87 -7.27
CA LYS A 2 18.57 4.51 -7.04
C LYS A 2 17.67 3.52 -7.78
N ASN A 3 18.27 2.58 -8.51
CA ASN A 3 17.56 1.52 -9.24
C ASN A 3 16.84 0.58 -8.25
N GLU A 4 15.65 0.99 -7.78
CA GLU A 4 14.80 0.14 -6.96
C GLU A 4 14.32 -1.03 -7.81
N LYS A 5 14.56 -2.26 -7.33
CA LYS A 5 14.10 -3.48 -7.96
C LYS A 5 12.91 -4.04 -7.19
N VAL A 6 11.95 -4.59 -7.91
CA VAL A 6 10.85 -5.40 -7.36
C VAL A 6 11.15 -6.88 -7.52
N ILE A 7 10.54 -7.69 -6.66
CA ILE A 7 10.68 -9.15 -6.69
C ILE A 7 9.58 -9.72 -7.59
N LEU A 8 9.95 -10.27 -8.74
CA LEU A 8 9.00 -10.97 -9.61
C LEU A 8 8.60 -12.30 -8.98
N VAL A 9 7.32 -12.64 -9.05
CA VAL A 9 6.77 -13.86 -8.45
C VAL A 9 5.77 -14.57 -9.36
N ASP A 10 5.65 -15.88 -9.18
CA ASP A 10 4.55 -16.68 -9.71
C ASP A 10 3.27 -16.52 -8.84
N GLU A 11 2.19 -17.21 -9.21
CA GLU A 11 0.92 -17.24 -8.47
C GLU A 11 1.03 -17.85 -7.06
N ASN A 12 2.07 -18.62 -6.80
CA ASN A 12 2.33 -19.27 -5.52
C ASN A 12 3.18 -18.41 -4.56
N ASP A 13 3.58 -17.20 -4.98
CA ASP A 13 4.53 -16.34 -4.28
C ASP A 13 5.96 -16.88 -4.24
N LYS A 14 6.36 -17.71 -5.22
CA LYS A 14 7.77 -18.08 -5.38
C LYS A 14 8.47 -17.03 -6.22
N LYS A 15 9.66 -16.62 -5.77
CA LYS A 15 10.50 -15.66 -6.51
C LYS A 15 10.98 -16.31 -7.80
N ILE A 16 10.71 -15.65 -8.93
CA ILE A 16 11.16 -16.07 -10.26
C ILE A 16 12.19 -15.11 -10.88
N GLY A 17 12.39 -13.94 -10.27
CA GLY A 17 13.35 -12.96 -10.78
C GLY A 17 13.31 -11.63 -10.05
N LEU A 18 14.03 -10.65 -10.61
CA LEU A 18 14.02 -9.26 -10.20
C LEU A 18 13.85 -8.39 -11.44
N GLU A 19 13.15 -7.27 -11.31
CA GLU A 19 13.01 -6.28 -12.38
C GLU A 19 13.11 -4.88 -11.80
N GLU A 20 13.58 -3.92 -12.62
CA GLU A 20 13.50 -2.51 -12.25
C GLU A 20 12.03 -2.12 -12.05
N LYS A 21 11.76 -1.37 -10.98
CA LYS A 21 10.40 -1.05 -10.54
C LYS A 21 9.55 -0.45 -11.65
N ILE A 22 10.00 0.63 -12.29
CA ILE A 22 9.20 1.31 -13.32
C ILE A 22 8.98 0.37 -14.51
N LYS A 23 10.00 -0.36 -14.95
CA LYS A 23 9.90 -1.36 -16.02
C LYS A 23 8.91 -2.48 -15.69
N ALA A 24 8.87 -2.96 -14.44
CA ALA A 24 7.89 -3.96 -14.01
C ALA A 24 6.46 -3.44 -14.13
N HIS A 25 6.21 -2.18 -13.75
CA HIS A 25 4.89 -1.56 -13.86
C HIS A 25 4.53 -1.21 -15.31
N LEU A 26 5.50 -0.86 -16.14
CA LEU A 26 5.29 -0.59 -17.56
C LEU A 26 4.89 -1.85 -18.32
N LEU A 27 5.58 -2.97 -18.05
CA LEU A 27 5.34 -4.26 -18.69
C LEU A 27 4.25 -5.09 -17.97
N GLY A 28 3.72 -4.62 -16.85
CA GLY A 28 2.73 -5.33 -16.04
C GLY A 28 3.23 -6.69 -15.52
N LYS A 29 4.51 -6.81 -15.17
CA LYS A 29 5.08 -8.06 -14.64
C LYS A 29 4.58 -8.31 -13.21
N LYS A 30 4.14 -9.54 -12.92
CA LYS A 30 3.68 -9.92 -11.58
C LYS A 30 4.82 -9.81 -10.57
N HIS A 31 4.59 -9.06 -9.49
CA HIS A 31 5.60 -8.84 -8.46
C HIS A 31 5.01 -8.79 -7.05
N ARG A 32 5.85 -9.06 -6.06
CA ARG A 32 5.46 -9.06 -4.64
C ARG A 32 5.30 -7.64 -4.12
N ALA A 33 4.19 -7.38 -3.43
CA ALA A 33 3.91 -6.11 -2.78
C ALA A 33 3.33 -6.32 -1.37
N PHE A 34 3.13 -5.21 -0.65
CA PHE A 34 2.37 -5.22 0.59
C PHE A 34 1.52 -3.95 0.74
N SER A 35 0.42 -4.12 1.47
CA SER A 35 -0.49 -3.06 1.88
C SER A 35 -0.76 -3.14 3.38
N VAL A 36 -0.62 -1.99 4.06
CA VAL A 36 -0.78 -1.86 5.52
C VAL A 36 -2.00 -1.02 5.84
N PHE A 37 -2.73 -1.45 6.86
CA PHE A 37 -3.92 -0.79 7.39
C PHE A 37 -3.76 -0.63 8.90
N VAL A 38 -3.58 0.61 9.33
CA VAL A 38 -3.38 0.96 10.74
C VAL A 38 -4.67 1.54 11.30
N PHE A 39 -5.16 0.95 12.37
CA PHE A 39 -6.37 1.39 13.07
C PHE A 39 -5.99 2.06 14.41
N ASN A 40 -6.72 3.09 14.79
CA ASN A 40 -6.65 3.65 16.14
C ASN A 40 -7.62 2.92 17.09
N ASP A 41 -7.62 3.29 18.37
CA ASP A 41 -8.47 2.65 19.39
C ASP A 41 -9.96 2.96 19.18
N LYS A 42 -10.28 4.00 18.41
CA LYS A 42 -11.65 4.35 17.99
C LYS A 42 -12.13 3.51 16.81
N GLY A 43 -11.31 2.60 16.29
CA GLY A 43 -11.62 1.77 15.13
C GLY A 43 -11.58 2.53 13.79
N GLU A 44 -10.96 3.71 13.76
CA GLU A 44 -10.78 4.50 12.53
C GLU A 44 -9.50 4.05 11.82
N LEU A 45 -9.53 4.01 10.49
CA LEU A 45 -8.40 3.69 9.63
C LEU A 45 -7.58 4.95 9.35
N LEU A 46 -6.27 4.87 9.50
CA LEU A 46 -5.35 5.88 8.99
C LEU A 46 -5.22 5.73 7.48
N ILE A 47 -5.61 6.75 6.72
CA ILE A 47 -5.39 6.81 5.28
C ILE A 47 -4.41 7.92 4.93
N GLN A 48 -3.70 7.76 3.82
CA GLN A 48 -2.75 8.75 3.33
C GLN A 48 -3.14 9.25 1.94
N LYS A 49 -2.90 10.53 1.70
CA LYS A 49 -2.94 11.14 0.38
C LYS A 49 -1.53 11.17 -0.16
N ARG A 50 -1.32 10.51 -1.29
CA ARG A 50 -0.01 10.41 -1.93
C ARG A 50 0.50 11.80 -2.33
N ALA A 51 1.79 12.06 -2.18
CA ALA A 51 2.43 13.27 -2.69
C ALA A 51 2.13 13.45 -4.20
N LYS A 52 2.05 14.70 -4.67
CA LYS A 52 1.65 15.01 -6.05
C LYS A 52 2.68 14.53 -7.07
N GLU A 53 3.94 14.53 -6.66
CA GLU A 53 5.14 14.25 -7.46
C GLU A 53 5.38 12.74 -7.62
N LYS A 54 4.54 11.89 -7.03
CA LYS A 54 4.62 10.43 -7.24
C LYS A 54 4.37 10.12 -8.72
N TYR A 55 5.26 9.32 -9.31
CA TYR A 55 5.23 8.94 -10.74
C TYR A 55 3.89 8.36 -11.21
N HIS A 56 3.10 7.78 -10.28
CA HIS A 56 1.73 7.34 -10.54
C HIS A 56 0.85 7.60 -9.31
N SER A 57 -0.44 7.82 -9.58
CA SER A 57 -1.48 8.02 -8.56
C SER A 57 -1.16 9.13 -7.55
N GLY A 58 -0.40 10.16 -7.94
CA GLY A 58 -0.11 11.33 -7.12
C GLY A 58 -1.39 12.10 -6.76
N GLY A 59 -1.48 12.59 -5.53
CA GLY A 59 -2.65 13.33 -5.04
C GLY A 59 -3.89 12.49 -4.69
N LEU A 60 -3.86 11.17 -4.92
CA LEU A 60 -4.95 10.26 -4.58
C LEU A 60 -4.83 9.74 -3.15
N TRP A 61 -5.98 9.45 -2.52
CA TRP A 61 -6.07 8.78 -1.23
C TRP A 61 -5.87 7.27 -1.36
N ALA A 62 -5.08 6.69 -0.46
CA ALA A 62 -4.75 5.27 -0.38
C ALA A 62 -4.88 4.77 1.07
N ASN A 63 -4.72 3.45 1.26
CA ASN A 63 -4.53 2.85 2.59
C ASN A 63 -3.28 3.40 3.29
N THR A 64 -3.06 3.05 4.56
CA THR A 64 -2.02 3.66 5.40
C THR A 64 -0.65 3.69 4.74
N CYS A 65 -0.16 2.56 4.23
CA CYS A 65 1.12 2.47 3.53
C CYS A 65 1.09 1.29 2.55
N CYS A 66 1.67 1.45 1.36
CA CYS A 66 1.81 0.38 0.37
C CYS A 66 3.17 0.49 -0.31
N SER A 67 3.83 -0.64 -0.55
CA SER A 67 5.17 -0.65 -1.15
C SER A 67 5.62 -2.06 -1.51
N HIS A 68 6.92 -2.18 -1.82
CA HIS A 68 7.56 -3.41 -2.23
C HIS A 68 8.66 -3.81 -1.24
N PRO A 69 8.82 -5.11 -0.92
CA PRO A 69 9.99 -5.59 -0.20
C PRO A 69 11.23 -5.51 -1.11
N ARG A 70 12.37 -5.16 -0.52
CA ARG A 70 13.66 -5.21 -1.22
C ARG A 70 14.12 -6.66 -1.41
N PRO A 71 14.98 -6.97 -2.41
CA PRO A 71 15.58 -8.30 -2.54
C PRO A 71 16.27 -8.73 -1.23
N GLY A 72 15.94 -9.91 -0.72
CA GLY A 72 16.47 -10.44 0.55
C GLY A 72 15.81 -9.86 1.82
N GLU A 73 14.92 -8.89 1.69
CA GLU A 73 14.23 -8.29 2.83
C GLU A 73 13.02 -9.14 3.25
N LYS A 74 12.94 -9.46 4.55
CA LYS A 74 11.72 -10.05 5.13
C LYS A 74 10.56 -9.06 4.98
N LEU A 75 9.40 -9.56 4.57
CA LEU A 75 8.23 -8.73 4.28
C LEU A 75 7.82 -7.83 5.46
N GLU A 76 7.85 -8.35 6.69
CA GLU A 76 7.55 -7.56 7.89
C GLU A 76 8.56 -6.43 8.13
N ASN A 77 9.84 -6.64 7.77
CA ASN A 77 10.86 -5.59 7.86
C ASN A 77 10.60 -4.50 6.82
N ALA A 78 10.19 -4.89 5.61
CA ALA A 78 9.81 -3.94 4.56
C ALA A 78 8.63 -3.06 4.98
N VAL A 79 7.59 -3.68 5.58
CA VAL A 79 6.43 -2.99 6.13
C VAL A 79 6.85 -1.98 7.21
N LYS A 80 7.61 -2.42 8.22
CA LYS A 80 8.07 -1.54 9.31
C LYS A 80 8.94 -0.40 8.79
N ARG A 81 9.82 -0.69 7.84
CA ARG A 81 10.69 0.30 7.20
C ARG A 81 9.86 1.36 6.47
N ARG A 82 8.90 0.97 5.63
CA ARG A 82 8.10 1.93 4.85
C ARG A 82 7.15 2.75 5.71
N LEU A 83 6.55 2.17 6.74
CA LEU A 83 5.79 2.95 7.72
C LEU A 83 6.65 4.03 8.39
N LYS A 84 7.90 3.71 8.73
CA LYS A 84 8.84 4.68 9.31
C LYS A 84 9.28 5.72 8.28
N GLU A 85 9.62 5.33 7.06
CA GLU A 85 10.09 6.21 5.99
C GLU A 85 8.99 7.19 5.48
N GLU A 86 7.74 6.73 5.36
CA GLU A 86 6.63 7.53 4.81
C GLU A 86 5.91 8.34 5.89
N LEU A 87 5.69 7.74 7.07
CA LEU A 87 4.77 8.26 8.09
C LEU A 87 5.44 8.48 9.46
N GLY A 88 6.71 8.11 9.63
CA GLY A 88 7.40 8.18 10.92
C GLY A 88 6.84 7.22 11.97
N ILE A 89 6.05 6.22 11.56
CA ILE A 89 5.38 5.28 12.47
C ILE A 89 6.29 4.07 12.71
N SER A 90 6.54 3.76 13.99
CA SER A 90 7.28 2.56 14.40
C SER A 90 6.36 1.64 15.19
N LEU A 91 6.12 0.43 14.67
CA LEU A 91 5.21 -0.55 15.27
C LEU A 91 5.96 -1.77 15.80
N LYS A 92 5.67 -2.15 17.05
CA LYS A 92 6.21 -3.38 17.66
C LYS A 92 5.51 -4.63 17.09
N LYS A 93 4.18 -4.58 16.97
CA LYS A 93 3.34 -5.69 16.49
C LYS A 93 2.61 -5.30 15.21
N ILE A 94 2.66 -6.17 14.21
CA ILE A 94 1.94 -6.08 12.94
C ILE A 94 1.46 -7.49 12.61
N LYS A 95 0.22 -7.64 12.14
CA LYS A 95 -0.39 -8.94 11.81
C LYS A 95 -0.63 -9.03 10.32
N LYS A 96 -0.11 -10.07 9.66
CA LYS A 96 -0.51 -10.43 8.29
C LYS A 96 -1.89 -11.08 8.34
N ILE A 97 -2.83 -10.60 7.55
CA ILE A 97 -4.21 -11.13 7.53
C ILE A 97 -4.55 -11.85 6.23
N GLY A 98 -3.70 -11.75 5.21
CA GLY A 98 -3.89 -12.46 3.96
C GLY A 98 -3.01 -11.94 2.84
N ARG A 99 -3.35 -12.34 1.62
CA ARG A 99 -2.82 -11.78 0.37
C ARG A 99 -3.94 -11.68 -0.65
N ILE A 100 -3.80 -10.74 -1.58
CA ILE A 100 -4.65 -10.64 -2.75
C ILE A 100 -3.80 -10.70 -4.01
N ASP A 101 -4.28 -11.41 -5.02
CA ASP A 101 -3.77 -11.29 -6.38
C ASP A 101 -4.65 -10.27 -7.11
N TYR A 102 -4.05 -9.21 -7.65
CA TYR A 102 -4.80 -8.23 -8.43
C TYR A 102 -3.97 -7.62 -9.55
N GLN A 103 -4.69 -7.21 -10.60
CA GLN A 103 -4.15 -6.39 -11.67
C GLN A 103 -5.01 -5.15 -11.85
N GLY A 104 -4.40 -3.99 -12.09
CA GLY A 104 -5.12 -2.73 -12.31
C GLY A 104 -4.30 -1.72 -13.11
N ARG A 105 -4.95 -1.05 -14.08
CA ARG A 105 -4.32 0.04 -14.83
C ARG A 105 -4.32 1.34 -14.01
N VAL A 106 -3.20 2.04 -14.01
CA VAL A 106 -2.98 3.32 -13.33
C VAL A 106 -2.26 4.29 -14.27
N GLY A 107 -3.03 5.03 -15.07
CA GLY A 107 -2.48 5.83 -16.17
C GLY A 107 -1.86 4.92 -17.24
N GLY A 108 -0.61 5.21 -17.63
CA GLY A 108 0.16 4.37 -18.59
C GLY A 108 0.82 3.14 -17.97
N LEU A 109 0.59 2.85 -16.68
CA LEU A 109 1.23 1.75 -15.96
C LEU A 109 0.21 0.70 -15.51
N ILE A 110 0.72 -0.48 -15.17
CA ILE A 110 -0.05 -1.64 -14.73
C ILE A 110 0.49 -2.07 -13.35
N GLU A 111 -0.37 -1.98 -12.33
CA GLU A 111 -0.17 -2.74 -11.10
C GLU A 111 -0.53 -4.19 -11.38
N ASN A 112 0.41 -5.11 -11.17
CA ASN A 112 0.19 -6.55 -11.24
C ASN A 112 0.88 -7.16 -10.02
N GLU A 113 0.16 -7.20 -8.91
CA GLU A 113 0.75 -7.42 -7.61
C GLU A 113 0.14 -8.65 -6.92
N LEU A 114 1.03 -9.46 -6.36
CA LEU A 114 0.68 -10.36 -5.28
C LEU A 114 0.90 -9.59 -3.97
N ASP A 115 -0.18 -8.97 -3.50
CA ASP A 115 -0.16 -7.98 -2.44
C ASP A 115 -0.51 -8.61 -1.08
N HIS A 116 0.44 -8.56 -0.16
CA HIS A 116 0.25 -9.05 1.20
C HIS A 116 -0.37 -7.99 2.11
N VAL A 117 -1.46 -8.34 2.76
CA VAL A 117 -2.23 -7.40 3.58
C VAL A 117 -1.86 -7.54 5.04
N PHE A 118 -1.48 -6.43 5.65
CA PHE A 118 -1.12 -6.30 7.05
C PHE A 118 -2.05 -5.33 7.77
N VAL A 119 -2.35 -5.65 9.03
CA VAL A 119 -3.07 -4.78 9.96
C VAL A 119 -2.25 -4.51 11.20
N ALA A 120 -2.47 -3.34 11.79
CA ALA A 120 -1.91 -3.01 13.08
C ALA A 120 -2.77 -1.99 13.84
N GLN A 121 -2.52 -1.87 15.14
CA GLN A 121 -3.11 -0.85 15.98
C GLN A 121 -2.06 0.19 16.35
N TRP A 122 -2.42 1.46 16.25
CA TRP A 122 -1.56 2.57 16.63
C TRP A 122 -2.37 3.86 16.80
N ASN A 123 -1.99 4.65 17.80
CA ASN A 123 -2.55 5.96 18.07
C ASN A 123 -1.44 7.01 17.96
N GLY A 124 -1.78 8.17 17.43
CA GLY A 124 -0.87 9.30 17.35
C GLY A 124 -1.04 10.12 16.08
N LYS A 125 -0.10 11.03 15.87
CA LYS A 125 -0.02 11.90 14.70
C LYS A 125 1.18 11.49 13.83
N PRO A 126 0.98 11.06 12.57
CA PRO A 126 2.08 10.69 11.69
C PRO A 126 3.06 11.85 11.48
N LYS A 127 4.36 11.54 11.49
CA LYS A 127 5.42 12.45 11.03
C LYS A 127 5.68 12.19 9.56
N MET A 128 4.82 12.74 8.70
CA MET A 128 4.84 12.50 7.27
C MET A 128 6.14 12.97 6.60
N ASN A 129 6.68 12.14 5.72
CA ASN A 129 7.65 12.56 4.72
C ASN A 129 6.90 13.20 3.54
N LYS A 130 7.02 14.52 3.37
CA LYS A 130 6.28 15.29 2.35
C LYS A 130 6.62 14.92 0.90
N LYS A 131 7.75 14.26 0.66
CA LYS A 131 8.09 13.71 -0.67
C LYS A 131 7.25 12.47 -1.04
N GLU A 132 6.65 11.82 -0.05
CA GLU A 132 5.88 10.58 -0.20
C GLU A 132 4.39 10.81 0.07
N VAL A 133 4.09 11.65 1.07
CA VAL A 133 2.76 11.83 1.65
C VAL A 133 2.39 13.30 1.75
N ALA A 134 1.32 13.71 1.08
CA ALA A 134 0.81 15.07 1.15
C ALA A 134 0.02 15.30 2.45
N GLU A 135 -0.83 14.34 2.81
CA GLU A 135 -1.83 14.48 3.87
C GLU A 135 -2.17 13.11 4.48
N THR A 136 -2.61 13.09 5.73
CA THR A 136 -3.13 11.89 6.43
C THR A 136 -4.38 12.25 7.19
N ARG A 137 -5.33 11.31 7.30
CA ARG A 137 -6.45 11.45 8.23
C ARG A 137 -6.94 10.10 8.74
N TRP A 138 -7.60 10.16 9.89
CA TRP A 138 -8.37 9.05 10.44
C TRP A 138 -9.78 9.08 9.83
N ILE A 139 -10.31 7.91 9.48
CA ILE A 139 -11.66 7.78 8.92
C ILE A 139 -12.29 6.45 9.33
N LYS A 140 -13.58 6.46 9.67
CA LYS A 140 -14.35 5.22 9.87
C LYS A 140 -14.50 4.47 8.55
N LEU A 141 -14.40 3.14 8.57
CA LEU A 141 -14.52 2.33 7.36
C LEU A 141 -15.86 2.54 6.62
N GLU A 142 -16.95 2.80 7.35
CA GLU A 142 -18.26 3.06 6.76
C GLU A 142 -18.29 4.37 5.96
N ASP A 143 -17.74 5.45 6.54
CA ASP A 143 -17.67 6.74 5.88
C ASP A 143 -16.71 6.70 4.69
N LEU A 144 -15.60 5.98 4.81
CA LEU A 144 -14.69 5.71 3.71
C LEU A 144 -15.39 5.01 2.54
N LYS A 145 -16.21 4.00 2.81
CA LYS A 145 -17.01 3.31 1.77
C LYS A 145 -17.99 4.27 1.09
N LYS A 146 -18.66 5.15 1.84
CA LYS A 146 -19.55 6.19 1.29
C LYS A 146 -18.79 7.17 0.41
N GLU A 147 -17.63 7.66 0.86
CA GLU A 147 -16.79 8.57 0.09
C GLU A 147 -16.26 7.93 -1.21
N ILE A 148 -15.81 6.67 -1.15
CA ILE A 148 -15.39 5.91 -2.33
C ILE A 148 -16.54 5.75 -3.32
N LYS A 149 -17.77 5.45 -2.84
CA LYS A 149 -18.95 5.34 -3.71
C LYS A 149 -19.29 6.68 -4.36
N LYS A 150 -19.21 7.78 -3.62
CA LYS A 150 -19.53 9.13 -4.11
C LYS A 150 -18.50 9.67 -5.09
N ASN A 151 -17.21 9.45 -4.85
CA ASN A 151 -16.14 9.93 -5.72
C ASN A 151 -14.96 8.94 -5.80
N PRO A 152 -15.12 7.84 -6.58
CA PRO A 152 -14.12 6.77 -6.63
C PRO A 152 -12.80 7.20 -7.29
N LYS A 153 -12.79 8.32 -8.02
CA LYS A 153 -11.60 8.88 -8.68
C LYS A 153 -10.63 9.53 -7.70
N LYS A 154 -11.07 9.90 -6.49
CA LYS A 154 -10.20 10.42 -5.42
C LYS A 154 -9.34 9.35 -4.74
N PHE A 155 -9.59 8.07 -5.01
CA PHE A 155 -8.96 6.94 -4.34
C PHE A 155 -8.20 6.06 -5.32
N THR A 156 -7.08 5.50 -4.86
CA THR A 156 -6.25 4.61 -5.66
C THR A 156 -6.98 3.32 -6.02
N VAL A 157 -6.58 2.72 -7.15
CA VAL A 157 -7.24 1.52 -7.69
C VAL A 157 -7.14 0.35 -6.72
N TRP A 158 -5.94 0.07 -6.20
CA TRP A 158 -5.71 -1.03 -5.26
C TRP A 158 -6.49 -0.85 -3.96
N PHE A 159 -6.58 0.37 -3.43
CA PHE A 159 -7.27 0.61 -2.17
C PHE A 159 -8.76 0.21 -2.25
N LYS A 160 -9.41 0.53 -3.38
CA LYS A 160 -10.78 0.09 -3.66
C LYS A 160 -10.89 -1.42 -3.81
N ILE A 161 -9.91 -2.07 -4.43
CA ILE A 161 -9.88 -3.53 -4.62
C ILE A 161 -9.72 -4.24 -3.27
N ILE A 162 -8.74 -3.86 -2.46
CA ILE A 162 -8.45 -4.48 -1.17
C ILE A 162 -9.67 -4.34 -0.24
N LEU A 163 -10.30 -3.15 -0.17
CA LEU A 163 -11.50 -2.93 0.63
C LEU A 163 -12.69 -3.82 0.26
N LYS A 164 -12.79 -4.26 -1.00
CA LYS A 164 -13.81 -5.21 -1.45
C LYS A 164 -13.44 -6.66 -1.17
N LYS A 165 -12.17 -7.03 -1.34
CA LYS A 165 -11.69 -8.41 -1.20
C LYS A 165 -11.51 -8.82 0.27
N ILE A 166 -11.03 -7.93 1.13
CA ILE A 166 -10.81 -8.20 2.55
C ILE A 166 -12.09 -7.94 3.33
N LYS A 167 -12.73 -9.03 3.78
CA LYS A 167 -13.98 -9.00 4.55
C LYS A 167 -13.75 -8.87 6.06
N LYS A 168 -12.56 -9.21 6.56
CA LYS A 168 -12.20 -9.16 7.99
C LYS A 168 -10.93 -8.32 8.20
N TRP A 169 -11.06 -7.24 8.97
CA TRP A 169 -10.00 -6.28 9.25
C TRP A 169 -9.42 -6.41 10.67
N LYS A 170 -9.89 -7.41 11.43
CA LYS A 170 -9.55 -7.72 12.82
C LYS A 170 -9.15 -9.19 12.93
#